data_AF-A0A954D1U7-F1
#
_entry.id   AF-A0A954D1U7-F1
#
_cell.length_a   1.000
_cell.length_b   1.000
_cell.length_c   1.000
_cell.angle_alpha   90.00
_cell.angle_beta   90.00
_cell.angle_gamma   90.00
#
_symmetry.space_group_name_H-M   'P 1'
#
loop_
_entity.id
_entity.type
_entity.pdbx_description
1 polymer ?
#
loop_
_entity_poly.entity_id
_entity_poly.type
_entity_poly.pdbx_seq_one_letter_code
_entity_poly.pdbx_strand_id
1 'polypeptide(L)'
;MKNLDLEKLIIILSLVLIPVAGGWVYYLRDKIAVADTALAAARDPRGIVKELLELQGLIDQTKEELEKQGGDATEATTYFRGRLAGSMTPGSALPIKVADILVEQRQPIKNDRGGYADLAVSLRFGKGGRMELPRSFVNAFIVNSESQSPIWKLRSLRISNAEMSGGVARKSPSLEMKDDWIVREMVFARRRPLAKSEKKK
;
A
#
# COMPACT_ATOMS: atom_id res chain seq x y z
N MET A 1 -41.60 66.21 -23.63
CA MET A 1 -40.35 65.68 -24.21
C MET A 1 -40.72 64.81 -25.42
N LYS A 2 -41.43 65.37 -26.42
CA LYS A 2 -40.92 65.74 -27.76
C LYS A 2 -39.94 64.72 -28.36
N ASN A 3 -40.52 63.77 -29.11
CA ASN A 3 -39.97 62.91 -30.15
C ASN A 3 -38.46 63.02 -30.37
N LEU A 4 -37.71 62.10 -29.76
CA LEU A 4 -36.39 61.74 -30.27
C LEU A 4 -36.61 61.01 -31.58
N ASP A 5 -36.26 61.64 -32.71
CA ASP A 5 -36.25 61.00 -34.01
C ASP A 5 -35.47 59.69 -33.93
N LEU A 6 -36.06 58.62 -34.47
CA LEU A 6 -35.52 57.26 -34.48
C LEU A 6 -34.07 57.24 -35.00
N GLU A 7 -33.76 58.11 -35.95
CA GLU A 7 -32.43 58.28 -36.52
C GLU A 7 -31.38 58.71 -35.48
N LYS A 8 -31.73 59.64 -34.57
CA LYS A 8 -30.83 60.09 -33.49
C LYS A 8 -30.60 59.00 -32.45
N LEU A 9 -31.62 58.18 -32.19
CA LEU A 9 -31.50 57.04 -31.28
C LEU A 9 -30.58 55.95 -31.87
N ILE A 10 -30.69 55.66 -33.17
CA ILE A 10 -29.80 54.71 -33.86
C ILE A 10 -28.34 55.20 -33.84
N ILE A 11 -28.11 56.49 -34.04
CA ILE A 11 -26.74 57.07 -34.00
C ILE A 11 -26.15 56.97 -32.59
N ILE A 12 -26.92 57.29 -31.54
CA ILE A 12 -26.44 57.16 -30.15
C ILE A 12 -26.19 55.69 -29.79
N LEU A 13 -27.07 54.79 -30.24
CA LEU A 13 -26.95 53.36 -29.99
C LEU A 13 -25.69 52.80 -30.66
N SER A 14 -25.38 53.19 -31.91
CA SER A 14 -24.16 52.74 -32.59
C SER A 14 -22.90 53.30 -31.93
N LEU A 15 -22.94 54.55 -31.47
CA LEU A 15 -21.84 55.19 -30.76
C LEU A 15 -21.49 54.48 -29.44
N VAL A 16 -22.48 53.88 -28.77
CA VAL A 16 -22.27 53.12 -27.53
C VAL A 16 -21.96 51.65 -27.82
N LEU A 17 -22.56 51.04 -28.84
CA LEU A 17 -22.34 49.63 -29.14
C LEU A 17 -20.91 49.34 -29.59
N ILE A 18 -20.31 50.25 -30.38
CA ILE A 18 -18.95 50.09 -30.91
C ILE A 18 -17.90 49.95 -29.79
N PRO A 19 -17.81 50.85 -28.80
CA PRO A 19 -16.83 50.71 -27.71
C PRO A 19 -17.14 49.52 -26.80
N VAL A 20 -18.42 49.18 -26.58
CA VAL A 20 -18.80 48.00 -25.78
C VAL A 20 -18.37 46.71 -26.48
N ALA A 21 -18.65 46.59 -27.78
CA ALA A 21 -18.21 45.44 -28.57
C ALA A 21 -16.68 45.35 -28.64
N GLY A 22 -15.99 46.48 -28.80
CA GLY A 22 -14.53 46.54 -28.78
C GLY A 22 -13.94 46.09 -27.44
N GLY A 23 -14.51 46.55 -26.32
CA GLY A 23 -14.11 46.12 -24.98
C GLY A 23 -14.37 44.64 -24.73
N TRP A 24 -15.49 44.12 -25.23
CA TRP A 24 -15.81 42.69 -25.13
C TRP A 24 -14.83 41.82 -25.91
N VAL A 25 -14.49 42.22 -27.14
CA VAL A 25 -13.47 41.53 -27.96
C VAL A 25 -12.10 41.56 -27.26
N TYR A 26 -11.72 42.68 -26.66
CA TYR A 26 -10.47 42.79 -25.92
C TYR A 26 -10.43 41.87 -24.70
N TYR A 27 -11.53 41.83 -23.92
CA TYR A 27 -11.67 40.94 -22.78
C TYR A 27 -11.61 39.46 -23.18
N LEU A 28 -12.30 39.08 -24.26
CA LEU A 28 -12.24 37.71 -24.79
C LEU A 28 -10.83 37.34 -25.24
N ARG A 29 -10.09 38.27 -25.84
CA ARG A 29 -8.71 38.04 -26.30
C ARG A 29 -7.76 37.78 -25.12
N ASP A 30 -7.92 38.50 -24.02
CA ASP A 30 -7.15 38.29 -22.80
C ASP A 30 -7.41 36.91 -22.19
N LYS A 31 -8.68 36.48 -22.14
CA LYS A 31 -9.06 35.14 -21.67
C LYS A 31 -8.51 34.01 -22.55
N ILE A 32 -8.51 34.19 -23.86
CA ILE A 32 -7.93 33.21 -24.80
C ILE A 32 -6.41 33.12 -24.58
N ALA A 33 -5.72 34.25 -24.44
CA ALA A 33 -4.27 34.25 -24.19
C ALA A 33 -3.90 33.53 -22.89
N VAL A 34 -4.66 33.77 -21.81
CA VAL A 34 -4.46 33.05 -20.53
C VAL A 34 -4.73 31.55 -20.69
N ALA A 35 -5.79 31.16 -21.41
CA ALA A 35 -6.08 29.76 -21.67
C ALA A 35 -4.99 29.06 -22.50
N ASP A 36 -4.44 29.74 -23.51
CA ASP A 36 -3.35 29.22 -24.33
C ASP A 36 -2.06 29.05 -23.52
N THR A 37 -1.75 29.96 -22.60
CA THR A 37 -0.60 29.80 -21.70
C THR A 37 -0.78 28.63 -20.72
N ALA A 38 -2.00 28.41 -20.22
CA ALA A 38 -2.31 27.26 -19.37
C ALA A 38 -2.24 25.94 -20.16
N LEU A 39 -2.70 25.91 -21.41
CA LEU A 39 -2.58 24.76 -22.30
C LEU A 39 -1.12 24.48 -22.68
N ALA A 40 -0.32 25.51 -22.90
CA ALA A 40 1.11 25.37 -23.16
C ALA A 40 1.84 24.79 -21.94
N ALA A 41 1.53 25.29 -20.73
CA ALA A 41 2.07 24.74 -19.48
C ALA A 41 1.63 23.29 -19.23
N ALA A 42 0.40 22.93 -19.58
CA ALA A 42 -0.10 21.56 -19.48
C ALA A 42 0.50 20.61 -20.53
N ARG A 43 0.92 21.13 -21.69
CA ARG A 43 1.59 20.36 -22.76
C ARG A 43 3.10 20.26 -22.58
N ASP A 44 3.68 20.98 -21.62
CA ASP A 44 5.12 20.94 -21.38
C ASP A 44 5.51 19.55 -20.83
N PRO A 45 6.35 18.77 -21.54
CA PRO A 45 6.72 17.40 -21.15
C PRO A 45 7.54 17.30 -19.85
N ARG A 46 7.88 18.43 -19.23
CA ARG A 46 8.53 18.53 -17.90
C ARG A 46 7.57 18.88 -16.76
N GLY A 47 6.26 18.94 -17.03
CA GLY A 47 5.26 19.33 -16.04
C GLY A 47 4.95 18.25 -15.00
N ILE A 48 4.69 18.70 -13.77
CA ILE A 48 4.27 17.91 -12.58
C ILE A 48 3.11 16.94 -12.89
N VAL A 49 2.27 17.26 -13.87
CA VAL A 49 1.15 16.39 -14.30
C VAL A 49 1.63 15.09 -14.93
N LYS A 50 2.73 15.11 -15.69
CA LYS A 50 3.31 13.89 -16.26
C LYS A 50 3.95 13.04 -15.17
N GLU A 51 4.66 13.65 -14.22
CA GLU A 51 5.19 12.95 -13.05
C GLU A 51 4.07 12.31 -12.22
N LEU A 52 2.95 13.03 -12.01
CA LEU A 52 1.77 12.48 -11.34
C LEU A 52 1.15 11.32 -12.12
N LEU A 53 1.07 11.41 -13.45
CA LEU A 53 0.55 10.31 -14.28
C LEU A 53 1.49 9.10 -14.31
N GLU A 54 2.80 9.32 -14.36
CA GLU A 54 3.81 8.25 -14.29
C GLU A 54 3.80 7.58 -12.91
N LEU A 55 3.68 8.34 -11.83
CA LEU A 55 3.52 7.82 -10.47
C LEU A 55 2.20 7.05 -10.30
N GLN A 56 1.10 7.56 -10.85
CA GLN A 56 -0.19 6.86 -10.86
C GLN A 56 -0.08 5.53 -11.63
N GLY A 57 0.57 5.54 -12.80
CA GLY A 57 0.84 4.34 -13.59
C GLY A 57 1.69 3.31 -12.85
N LEU A 58 2.73 3.74 -12.13
CA LEU A 58 3.54 2.86 -11.28
C LEU A 58 2.74 2.29 -10.10
N ILE A 59 1.86 3.08 -9.48
CA ILE A 59 0.97 2.61 -8.42
C ILE A 59 -0.03 1.58 -8.96
N ASP A 60 -0.59 1.81 -10.14
CA ASP A 60 -1.56 0.90 -10.72
C ASP A 60 -0.90 -0.38 -11.24
N GLN A 61 0.31 -0.30 -11.83
CA GLN A 61 1.11 -1.47 -12.18
C GLN A 61 1.50 -2.29 -10.95
N THR A 62 1.93 -1.64 -9.86
CA THR A 62 2.27 -2.36 -8.62
C THR A 62 1.04 -2.98 -7.97
N LYS A 63 -0.12 -2.31 -8.00
CA LYS A 63 -1.39 -2.92 -7.55
C LYS A 63 -1.79 -4.11 -8.41
N GLU A 64 -1.72 -3.98 -9.73
CA GLU A 64 -2.12 -5.05 -10.65
C GLU A 64 -1.14 -6.24 -10.58
N GLU A 65 0.14 -5.97 -10.38
CA GLU A 65 1.16 -6.99 -10.14
C GLU A 65 0.98 -7.65 -8.77
N LEU A 66 0.62 -6.89 -7.73
CA LEU A 66 0.24 -7.43 -6.42
C LEU A 66 -1.06 -8.25 -6.46
N GLU A 67 -2.00 -7.90 -7.32
CA GLU A 67 -3.24 -8.65 -7.56
C GLU A 67 -2.98 -9.93 -8.39
N LYS A 68 -2.10 -9.86 -9.39
CA LYS A 68 -1.68 -11.02 -10.22
C LYS A 68 -0.78 -11.99 -9.45
N GLN A 69 0.12 -11.49 -8.59
CA GLN A 69 0.90 -12.25 -7.60
C GLN A 69 0.07 -12.65 -6.37
N GLY A 70 -1.24 -12.58 -6.50
CA GLY A 70 -2.21 -12.84 -5.47
C GLY A 70 -2.83 -14.22 -5.62
N GLY A 71 -2.13 -15.24 -6.16
CA GLY A 71 -2.67 -16.54 -6.55
C GLY A 71 -2.26 -17.74 -5.69
N ASP A 72 -0.99 -17.91 -5.36
CA ASP A 72 -0.41 -19.23 -5.08
C ASP A 72 0.34 -19.37 -3.75
N ALA A 73 0.39 -20.60 -3.23
CA ALA A 73 1.14 -20.98 -2.02
C ALA A 73 2.62 -20.57 -2.11
N THR A 74 3.19 -20.76 -3.30
CA THR A 74 4.56 -20.50 -3.70
C THR A 74 4.93 -19.01 -3.58
N GLU A 75 3.95 -18.12 -3.77
CA GLU A 75 4.13 -16.66 -3.68
C GLU A 75 4.26 -16.19 -2.24
N ALA A 76 3.48 -16.77 -1.31
CA ALA A 76 3.60 -16.45 0.11
C ALA A 76 4.99 -16.83 0.64
N THR A 77 5.48 -18.01 0.26
CA THR A 77 6.84 -18.45 0.62
C THR A 77 7.90 -17.50 0.07
N THR A 78 7.77 -17.07 -1.18
CA THR A 78 8.71 -16.14 -1.82
C THR A 78 8.69 -14.76 -1.16
N TYR A 79 7.49 -14.24 -0.86
CA TYR A 79 7.30 -12.97 -0.17
C TYR A 79 8.00 -12.95 1.19
N PHE A 80 7.70 -13.91 2.07
CA PHE A 80 8.28 -13.94 3.41
C PHE A 80 9.78 -14.25 3.40
N ARG A 81 10.28 -15.04 2.43
CA ARG A 81 11.71 -15.27 2.24
C ARG A 81 12.46 -13.99 1.83
N GLY A 82 11.89 -13.19 0.94
CA GLY A 82 12.47 -11.89 0.55
C GLY A 82 12.52 -10.90 1.72
N ARG A 83 11.45 -10.85 2.54
CA ARG A 83 11.41 -10.00 3.74
C ARG A 83 12.38 -10.46 4.81
N LEU A 84 12.61 -11.77 4.92
CA LEU A 84 13.62 -12.30 5.83
C LEU A 84 15.01 -11.78 5.49
N ALA A 85 15.40 -11.85 4.21
CA ALA A 85 16.70 -11.36 3.76
C ALA A 85 16.89 -9.86 4.07
N GLY A 86 15.83 -9.05 3.96
CA GLY A 86 15.84 -7.63 4.33
C GLY A 86 15.86 -7.36 5.84
N SER A 87 15.40 -8.29 6.67
CA SER A 87 15.46 -8.20 8.14
C SER A 87 16.79 -8.65 8.73
N MET A 88 17.67 -9.24 7.93
CA MET A 88 19.02 -9.60 8.34
C MET A 88 19.91 -8.34 8.27
N THR A 89 20.38 -7.88 9.43
CA THR A 89 21.32 -6.77 9.49
C THR A 89 22.62 -7.18 8.77
N PRO A 90 23.13 -6.41 7.79
CA PRO A 90 24.40 -6.71 7.14
C PRO A 90 25.52 -6.68 8.20
N GLY A 91 26.18 -7.83 8.41
CA GLY A 91 27.23 -8.00 9.42
C GLY A 91 26.79 -8.67 10.72
N SER A 92 25.49 -8.93 10.92
CA SER A 92 25.01 -9.73 12.04
C SER A 92 25.16 -11.22 11.73
N ALA A 93 26.02 -11.92 12.47
CA ALA A 93 26.22 -13.37 12.40
C ALA A 93 25.02 -14.14 12.98
N LEU A 94 23.81 -13.81 12.55
CA LEU A 94 22.62 -14.59 12.91
C LEU A 94 22.68 -15.93 12.15
N PRO A 95 22.58 -17.08 12.83
CA PRO A 95 22.66 -18.40 12.21
C PRO A 95 21.39 -18.79 11.42
N ILE A 96 20.56 -17.81 11.06
CA ILE A 96 19.27 -18.05 10.39
C ILE A 96 19.56 -18.20 8.90
N LYS A 97 19.45 -19.42 8.37
CA LYS A 97 19.42 -19.60 6.92
C LYS A 97 17.97 -19.47 6.46
N VAL A 98 17.75 -18.92 5.26
CA VAL A 98 16.42 -18.84 4.62
C VAL A 98 15.76 -20.24 4.52
N ALA A 99 16.57 -21.30 4.52
CA ALA A 99 16.15 -22.70 4.53
C ALA A 99 15.54 -23.18 5.86
N ASP A 100 15.77 -22.47 6.97
CA ASP A 100 15.25 -22.84 8.29
C ASP A 100 13.82 -22.35 8.53
N ILE A 101 13.19 -21.73 7.52
CA ILE A 101 11.82 -21.22 7.62
C ILE A 101 10.86 -22.15 6.90
N LEU A 102 10.00 -22.76 7.70
CA LEU A 102 8.86 -23.53 7.24
C LEU A 102 7.67 -22.58 7.12
N VAL A 103 7.27 -22.33 5.88
CA VAL A 103 6.07 -21.57 5.54
C VAL A 103 4.95 -22.58 5.30
N GLU A 104 4.12 -22.81 6.31
CA GLU A 104 2.96 -23.68 6.22
C GLU A 104 1.73 -22.84 5.89
N GLN A 105 1.12 -23.08 4.73
CA GLN A 105 -0.14 -22.43 4.38
C GLN A 105 -1.29 -23.15 5.13
N ARG A 106 -2.05 -22.39 5.92
CA ARG A 106 -3.26 -22.89 6.56
C ARG A 106 -4.46 -22.70 5.61
N GLN A 107 -5.42 -23.61 5.73
CA GLN A 107 -6.64 -23.59 4.92
C GLN A 107 -7.35 -22.23 5.02
N PRO A 108 -7.99 -21.76 3.93
CA PRO A 108 -8.72 -20.51 3.94
C PRO A 108 -9.86 -20.59 4.95
N ILE A 109 -9.86 -19.68 5.94
CA ILE A 109 -10.97 -19.56 6.87
C ILE A 109 -12.05 -18.80 6.13
N LYS A 110 -13.07 -19.54 5.66
CA LYS A 110 -14.24 -18.96 5.02
C LYS A 110 -15.06 -18.25 6.09
N ASN A 111 -15.38 -16.98 5.85
CA ASN A 111 -16.30 -16.25 6.68
C ASN A 111 -17.65 -16.22 5.96
N ASP A 112 -18.57 -17.10 6.37
CA ASP A 112 -19.85 -17.35 5.71
C ASP A 112 -20.73 -16.10 5.59
N ARG A 113 -20.49 -15.07 6.41
CA ARG A 113 -21.27 -13.82 6.40
C ARG A 113 -20.63 -12.69 5.58
N GLY A 114 -19.35 -12.81 5.22
CA GLY A 114 -18.56 -11.67 4.75
C GLY A 114 -18.35 -11.59 3.24
N GLY A 115 -18.52 -12.68 2.49
CA GLY A 115 -18.10 -12.69 1.08
C GLY A 115 -16.57 -12.62 0.89
N TYR A 116 -15.80 -12.84 1.95
CA TYR A 116 -14.34 -12.85 1.96
C TYR A 116 -13.82 -14.17 2.56
N ALA A 117 -12.65 -14.60 2.10
CA ALA A 117 -11.89 -15.70 2.67
C ALA A 117 -10.53 -15.19 3.16
N ASP A 118 -10.18 -15.55 4.39
CA ASP A 118 -8.86 -15.26 4.95
C ASP A 118 -7.91 -16.41 4.61
N LEU A 119 -6.89 -16.14 3.80
CA LEU A 119 -5.79 -17.08 3.63
C LEU A 119 -4.77 -16.83 4.74
N ALA A 120 -4.60 -17.80 5.64
CA ALA A 120 -3.63 -17.74 6.72
C ALA A 120 -2.35 -18.50 6.36
N VAL A 121 -1.20 -17.93 6.68
CA VAL A 121 0.13 -18.51 6.49
C VAL A 121 0.83 -18.51 7.84
N SER A 122 1.20 -19.69 8.32
CA SER A 122 2.00 -19.85 9.52
C SER A 122 3.48 -19.97 9.18
N LEU A 123 4.28 -19.14 9.81
CA LEU A 123 5.74 -19.16 9.74
C LEU A 123 6.28 -19.87 10.97
N ARG A 124 7.17 -20.84 10.74
CA ARG A 124 7.92 -21.55 11.77
C ARG A 124 9.41 -21.39 11.51
N PHE A 125 10.15 -21.07 12.57
CA PHE A 125 11.59 -20.84 12.52
C PHE A 125 12.34 -22.04 13.12
N GLY A 126 13.30 -22.59 12.38
CA GLY A 126 14.11 -23.76 12.74
C GLY A 126 13.41 -25.09 12.50
N LYS A 127 14.21 -26.17 12.45
CA LYS A 127 13.71 -27.55 12.42
C LYS A 127 12.90 -27.82 13.69
N GLY A 128 11.58 -27.92 13.56
CA GLY A 128 10.66 -28.17 14.68
C GLY A 128 10.11 -26.92 15.39
N GLY A 129 10.31 -25.71 14.84
CA GLY A 129 9.70 -24.48 15.38
C GLY A 129 10.28 -24.02 16.73
N ARG A 130 11.50 -24.43 17.04
CA ARG A 130 12.23 -24.07 18.28
C ARG A 130 13.58 -23.46 17.92
N MET A 131 13.54 -22.30 17.30
CA MET A 131 14.71 -21.47 17.07
C MET A 131 14.72 -20.30 18.06
N GLU A 132 15.86 -20.08 18.69
CA GLU A 132 16.11 -18.90 19.52
C GLU A 132 16.50 -17.73 18.61
N LEU A 133 15.76 -16.64 18.76
CA LEU A 133 15.87 -15.43 17.96
C LEU A 133 15.99 -14.23 18.90
N PRO A 134 16.84 -13.24 18.61
CA PRO A 134 16.86 -12.01 19.38
C PRO A 134 15.56 -11.22 19.15
N ARG A 135 15.11 -10.49 20.17
CA ARG A 135 13.87 -9.71 20.08
C ARG A 135 13.92 -8.66 18.98
N SER A 136 15.09 -8.06 18.79
CA SER A 136 15.34 -7.07 17.73
C SER A 136 15.01 -7.63 16.35
N PHE A 137 15.40 -8.87 16.08
CA PHE A 137 15.10 -9.55 14.83
C PHE A 137 13.60 -9.82 14.66
N VAL A 138 12.94 -10.35 15.69
CA VAL A 138 11.49 -10.63 15.64
C VAL A 138 10.71 -9.35 15.35
N ASN A 139 11.04 -8.25 16.02
CA ASN A 139 10.42 -6.95 15.80
C ASN A 139 10.69 -6.42 14.39
N ALA A 140 11.95 -6.44 13.93
CA ALA A 140 12.32 -5.99 12.60
C ALA A 140 11.61 -6.79 11.50
N PHE A 141 11.51 -8.11 11.67
CA PHE A 141 10.81 -8.98 10.74
C PHE A 141 9.32 -8.67 10.65
N ILE A 142 8.64 -8.48 11.79
CA ILE A 142 7.22 -8.11 11.82
C ILE A 142 7.01 -6.75 11.15
N VAL A 143 7.79 -5.74 11.55
CA VAL A 143 7.67 -4.38 11.02
C VAL A 143 7.92 -4.36 9.51
N ASN A 144 8.97 -5.03 9.02
CA ASN A 144 9.25 -5.09 7.59
C ASN A 144 8.16 -5.85 6.82
N SER A 145 7.60 -6.91 7.41
CA SER A 145 6.55 -7.71 6.78
C SER A 145 5.21 -6.98 6.68
N GLU A 146 4.84 -6.18 7.67
CA GLU A 146 3.58 -5.44 7.70
C GLU A 146 3.63 -4.06 7.03
N SER A 147 4.74 -3.32 7.20
CA SER A 147 4.89 -1.96 6.65
C SER A 147 4.99 -1.96 5.13
N GLN A 148 5.61 -3.00 4.56
CA GLN A 148 5.87 -3.10 3.13
C GLN A 148 4.84 -3.97 2.39
N SER A 149 3.75 -4.40 3.05
CA SER A 149 2.64 -5.04 2.37
C SER A 149 1.28 -4.49 2.81
N PRO A 150 0.47 -4.01 1.85
CA PRO A 150 -0.93 -3.69 2.13
C PRO A 150 -1.79 -4.96 2.31
N ILE A 151 -1.30 -6.13 1.88
CA ILE A 151 -2.09 -7.37 1.73
C ILE A 151 -1.91 -8.31 2.93
N TRP A 152 -0.67 -8.50 3.41
CA TRP A 152 -0.36 -9.41 4.51
C TRP A 152 -0.37 -8.68 5.84
N LYS A 153 -1.23 -9.12 6.78
CA LYS A 153 -1.32 -8.59 8.13
C LYS A 153 -1.08 -9.66 9.17
N LEU A 154 -0.41 -9.33 10.26
CA LEU A 154 -0.21 -10.23 11.38
C LEU A 154 -1.55 -10.50 12.05
N ARG A 155 -1.89 -11.78 12.21
CA ARG A 155 -3.13 -12.23 12.84
C ARG A 155 -2.89 -12.81 14.22
N SER A 156 -1.82 -13.58 14.37
CA SER A 156 -1.49 -14.24 15.63
C SER A 156 0.02 -14.31 15.79
N LEU A 157 0.48 -13.97 16.99
CA LEU A 157 1.88 -14.08 17.39
C LEU A 157 1.94 -14.72 18.76
N ARG A 158 2.64 -15.85 18.86
CA ARG A 158 2.99 -16.52 20.12
C ARG A 158 4.50 -16.59 20.22
N ILE A 159 5.03 -15.78 21.12
CA ILE A 159 6.43 -15.76 21.50
C ILE A 159 6.57 -16.19 22.95
N SER A 160 7.65 -16.91 23.24
CA SER A 160 8.03 -17.25 24.61
C SER A 160 9.53 -17.04 24.77
N ASN A 161 9.95 -16.47 25.89
CA ASN A 161 11.37 -16.40 26.20
C ASN A 161 11.93 -17.82 26.38
N ALA A 162 13.14 -18.06 25.87
CA ALA A 162 13.79 -19.37 25.92
C ALA A 162 13.91 -19.89 27.36
N GLU A 163 14.25 -19.01 28.32
CA GLU A 163 14.42 -19.37 29.73
C GLU A 163 13.12 -19.84 30.42
N MET A 164 11.97 -19.34 29.97
CA MET A 164 10.65 -19.72 30.52
C MET A 164 10.01 -20.91 29.78
N SER A 165 10.57 -21.33 28.64
CA SER A 165 9.97 -22.35 27.78
C SER A 165 10.36 -23.79 28.16
N GLY A 166 11.48 -23.97 28.88
CA GLY A 166 11.86 -25.23 29.50
C GLY A 166 11.07 -25.43 30.78
N GLY A 167 10.23 -26.47 30.84
CA GLY A 167 9.25 -26.73 31.91
C GLY A 167 9.78 -26.95 33.33
N VAL A 168 10.99 -26.50 33.64
CA VAL A 168 11.49 -26.39 35.01
C VAL A 168 11.23 -24.96 35.47
N ALA A 169 10.12 -24.76 36.18
CA ALA A 169 9.85 -23.53 36.90
C ALA A 169 11.02 -23.24 37.84
N ARG A 170 11.95 -22.36 37.42
CA ARG A 170 13.03 -21.90 38.29
C ARG A 170 12.38 -21.16 39.47
N LYS A 171 12.78 -21.55 40.68
CA LYS A 171 12.25 -21.04 41.96
C LYS A 171 12.52 -19.54 42.17
N SER A 172 13.33 -18.93 41.32
CA SER A 172 13.61 -17.51 41.25
C SER A 172 13.87 -17.12 39.78
N PRO A 173 13.21 -16.08 39.24
CA PRO A 173 13.56 -15.54 37.93
C PRO A 173 14.99 -14.99 37.96
N SER A 174 15.72 -15.16 36.85
CA SER A 174 17.03 -14.54 36.59
C SER A 174 16.97 -13.03 36.84
N LEU A 175 18.01 -12.43 37.42
CA LEU A 175 18.07 -10.98 37.64
C LEU A 175 17.99 -10.18 36.32
N GLU A 176 18.49 -10.79 35.23
CA GLU A 176 18.44 -10.27 33.87
C GLU A 176 17.79 -11.32 32.96
N MET A 177 16.78 -10.90 32.20
CA MET A 177 16.13 -11.78 31.22
C MET A 177 16.99 -11.79 29.95
N LYS A 178 17.51 -12.97 29.57
CA LYS A 178 18.27 -13.11 28.33
C LYS A 178 17.40 -12.75 27.12
N ASP A 179 17.99 -12.08 26.13
CA ASP A 179 17.29 -11.67 24.91
C ASP A 179 17.15 -12.81 23.89
N ASP A 180 16.81 -14.01 24.37
CA ASP A 180 16.62 -15.19 23.55
C ASP A 180 15.13 -15.56 23.53
N TRP A 181 14.51 -15.42 22.36
CA TRP A 181 13.07 -15.61 22.18
C TRP A 181 12.76 -16.73 21.20
N ILE A 182 11.78 -17.55 21.54
CA ILE A 182 11.28 -18.63 20.71
C ILE A 182 9.94 -18.21 20.14
N VAL A 183 9.86 -18.14 18.80
CA VAL A 183 8.62 -17.89 18.07
C VAL A 183 7.92 -19.23 17.84
N ARG A 184 6.87 -19.50 18.62
CA ARG A 184 6.09 -20.75 18.53
C ARG A 184 5.11 -20.74 17.38
N GLU A 185 4.48 -19.59 17.16
CA GLU A 185 3.48 -19.40 16.12
C GLU A 185 3.49 -17.95 15.64
N MET A 186 3.69 -17.75 14.36
CA MET A 186 3.56 -16.45 13.71
C MET A 186 2.68 -16.63 12.48
N VAL A 187 1.46 -16.08 12.52
CA VAL A 187 0.46 -16.27 11.47
C VAL A 187 0.16 -14.93 10.83
N PHE A 188 0.40 -14.86 9.53
CA PHE A 188 -0.04 -13.76 8.68
C PHE A 188 -1.30 -14.16 7.93
N ALA A 189 -2.22 -13.21 7.74
CA ALA A 189 -3.42 -13.42 6.97
C ALA A 189 -3.52 -12.38 5.84
N ARG A 190 -4.02 -12.83 4.69
CA ARG A 190 -4.51 -11.94 3.64
C ARG A 190 -5.99 -12.16 3.38
N ARG A 191 -6.72 -11.07 3.17
CA ARG A 191 -8.13 -11.12 2.76
C ARG A 191 -8.21 -11.26 1.25
N ARG A 192 -9.01 -12.21 0.77
CA ARG A 192 -9.41 -12.27 -0.63
C ARG A 192 -10.93 -12.24 -0.76
N PRO A 193 -11.48 -11.55 -1.78
CA PRO A 193 -12.89 -11.69 -2.11
C PRO A 193 -13.19 -13.13 -2.55
N LEU A 194 -14.31 -13.68 -2.09
CA LEU A 194 -14.79 -14.99 -2.56
C LEU A 194 -15.20 -14.88 -4.03
N ALA A 195 -14.59 -15.69 -4.90
CA ALA A 195 -14.97 -15.79 -6.30
C ALA A 195 -16.44 -16.19 -6.41
N LYS A 196 -17.17 -15.64 -7.40
CA LYS A 196 -18.61 -15.91 -7.61
C LYS A 196 -18.95 -17.41 -7.71
N SER A 197 -18.00 -18.27 -8.11
CA SER A 197 -18.15 -19.72 -8.17
C SER A 197 -18.20 -20.41 -6.80
N GLU A 198 -17.62 -19.82 -5.75
CA GLU A 198 -17.64 -20.35 -4.38
C GLU A 198 -18.83 -19.85 -3.56
N LYS A 199 -19.56 -18.83 -4.04
CA LYS A 199 -20.78 -18.31 -3.39
C LYS A 199 -22.03 -19.18 -3.62
N LYS A 200 -21.93 -20.22 -4.45
CA LYS A 200 -23.05 -21.06 -4.90
C LYS A 200 -23.08 -22.47 -4.30
N LYS A 201 -22.24 -22.77 -3.30
CA LYS A 201 -22.32 -24.03 -2.54
C LYS A 201 -22.89 -23.78 -1.17
#